data_AF-A0A239P720-F1
#
_entry.id   AF-A0A239P720-F1
#
_cell.length_a   1.000
_cell.length_b   1.000
_cell.length_c   1.000
_cell.angle_alpha   90.00
_cell.angle_beta   90.00
_cell.angle_gamma   90.00
#
_symmetry.space_group_name_H-M   'P 1'
#
loop_
_entity.id
_entity.type
_entity.pdbx_description
1 polymer ?
#
loop_
_entity_poly.entity_id
_entity_poly.type
_entity_poly.pdbx_seq_one_letter_code
_entity_poly.pdbx_strand_id
1 'polypeptide(L)'
;MQKFATPTPITTIIDIPAGRLQLIAADRTDATVEIRPTNPAKTRDVQAAEQTTVTHTDGILRIHTPQPTHQLFGPSGSLQITVQLPTGSHLQATAAAAELRGVGRL
;
A
#
# COMPACT_ATOMS: atom_id res chain seq x y z
N MET A 1 8.49 4.44 -6.95
CA MET A 1 8.93 3.61 -5.82
C MET A 1 9.41 4.51 -4.71
N GLN A 2 9.01 4.27 -3.47
CA GLN A 2 9.45 5.01 -2.28
C GLN A 2 10.26 4.07 -1.39
N LYS A 3 11.35 4.55 -0.80
CA LYS A 3 12.24 3.76 0.07
C LYS A 3 12.42 4.46 1.40
N PHE A 4 12.30 3.70 2.48
CA PHE A 4 12.44 4.16 3.85
C PHE A 4 13.52 3.33 4.54
N ALA A 5 14.41 3.97 5.28
CA ALA A 5 15.38 3.26 6.11
C ALA A 5 14.67 2.73 7.36
N THR A 6 14.56 1.42 7.49
CA THR A 6 13.83 0.75 8.58
C THR A 6 14.65 -0.44 9.06
N PRO A 7 15.68 -0.21 9.91
CA PRO A 7 16.55 -1.26 10.40
C PRO A 7 15.86 -2.17 11.44
N THR A 8 14.69 -1.75 11.95
CA THR A 8 13.85 -2.51 12.87
C THR A 8 12.54 -2.91 12.20
N PRO A 9 11.87 -3.98 12.66
CA PRO A 9 10.52 -4.30 12.24
C PRO A 9 9.57 -3.11 12.42
N ILE A 10 8.70 -2.89 11.43
CA ILE A 10 7.77 -1.76 11.38
C ILE A 10 6.32 -2.25 11.39
N THR A 11 5.38 -1.35 11.63
CA THR A 11 3.95 -1.62 11.41
C THR A 11 3.50 -0.97 10.12
N THR A 12 3.03 -1.76 9.16
CA THR A 12 2.48 -1.26 7.90
C THR A 12 0.97 -1.16 7.99
N ILE A 13 0.43 0.04 7.90
CA ILE A 13 -1.00 0.30 7.87
C ILE A 13 -1.39 0.67 6.45
N ILE A 14 -2.26 -0.12 5.83
CA ILE A 14 -2.75 0.11 4.47
C ILE A 14 -4.25 0.33 4.52
N ASP A 15 -4.69 1.46 3.99
CA ASP A 15 -6.11 1.81 3.85
C ASP A 15 -6.38 2.21 2.40
N ILE A 16 -7.01 1.31 1.67
CA ILE A 16 -7.30 1.48 0.25
C ILE A 16 -8.73 1.05 -0.07
N PRO A 17 -9.38 1.64 -1.08
CA PRO A 17 -10.70 1.20 -1.48
C PRO A 17 -10.71 -0.23 -2.02
N ALA A 18 -9.86 -0.53 -3.02
CA ALA A 18 -9.78 -1.83 -3.64
C ALA A 18 -8.44 -2.07 -4.34
N GLY A 19 -8.07 -3.35 -4.50
CA GLY A 19 -6.91 -3.70 -5.31
C GLY A 19 -6.16 -4.97 -4.91
N ARG A 20 -4.85 -4.97 -5.15
CA ARG A 20 -3.94 -6.07 -4.80
C ARG A 20 -2.84 -5.55 -3.87
N LEU A 21 -2.70 -6.20 -2.73
CA LEU A 21 -1.68 -5.95 -1.73
C LEU A 21 -0.70 -7.12 -1.74
N GLN A 22 0.58 -6.83 -1.98
CA GLN A 22 1.65 -7.81 -1.90
C GLN A 22 2.67 -7.38 -0.85
N LEU A 23 2.80 -8.17 0.22
CA LEU A 23 3.79 -7.97 1.26
C LEU A 23 4.90 -8.99 1.14
N ILE A 24 6.13 -8.51 1.16
CA ILE A 24 7.34 -9.32 1.07
C ILE A 24 8.21 -9.00 2.28
N ALA A 25 8.10 -9.83 3.30
CA ALA A 25 8.98 -9.82 4.46
C ALA A 25 10.27 -10.57 4.12
N ALA A 26 11.40 -9.86 4.14
CA ALA A 26 12.73 -10.40 3.87
C ALA A 26 13.73 -9.93 4.93
N ASP A 27 14.91 -10.55 4.98
CA ASP A 27 16.00 -10.05 5.80
C ASP A 27 16.62 -8.82 5.12
N ARG A 28 16.10 -7.64 5.47
CA ARG A 28 16.46 -6.36 4.89
C ARG A 28 16.34 -5.25 5.93
N THR A 29 17.12 -4.19 5.74
CA THR A 29 17.17 -3.03 6.65
C THR A 29 16.44 -1.80 6.09
N ASP A 30 15.66 -1.99 5.04
CA ASP A 30 14.89 -0.97 4.36
C ASP A 30 13.48 -1.46 4.04
N ALA A 31 12.53 -0.53 4.02
CA ALA A 31 11.17 -0.77 3.53
C ALA A 31 10.98 -0.07 2.19
N THR A 32 10.45 -0.77 1.20
CA THR A 32 10.12 -0.20 -0.11
C THR A 32 8.63 -0.31 -0.36
N VAL A 33 8.07 0.76 -0.90
CA VAL A 33 6.66 0.85 -1.29
C VAL A 33 6.58 1.16 -2.77
N GLU A 34 5.90 0.29 -3.50
CA GLU A 34 5.56 0.47 -4.89
C GLU A 34 4.04 0.54 -5.02
N ILE A 35 3.55 1.64 -5.57
CA ILE A 35 2.12 1.87 -5.83
C ILE A 35 1.96 2.02 -7.32
N ARG A 36 1.04 1.25 -7.90
CA ARG A 36 0.71 1.29 -9.31
C ARG A 36 -0.80 1.22 -9.52
N PRO A 37 -1.33 1.83 -10.58
CA PRO A 37 -2.71 1.56 -10.99
C PRO A 37 -2.83 0.08 -11.38
N THR A 38 -3.94 -0.57 -11.00
CA THR A 38 -4.20 -1.95 -11.44
C THR A 38 -4.36 -2.02 -12.95
N ASN A 39 -5.04 -1.03 -13.54
CA ASN A 39 -5.12 -0.86 -14.98
C ASN A 39 -4.75 0.59 -15.36
N PRO A 40 -3.58 0.83 -16.01
CA PRO A 40 -3.14 2.17 -16.39
C PRO A 40 -4.00 2.83 -17.47
N ALA A 41 -4.84 2.07 -18.20
CA ALA A 41 -5.80 2.61 -19.15
C ALA A 41 -7.09 3.12 -18.49
N LYS A 42 -7.29 2.85 -17.18
CA LYS A 42 -8.43 3.36 -16.42
C LYS A 42 -8.04 4.60 -15.65
N THR A 43 -8.56 5.75 -16.05
CA THR A 43 -8.32 7.05 -15.39
C THR A 43 -8.52 6.99 -13.87
N ARG A 44 -9.54 6.27 -13.39
CA ARG A 44 -9.80 6.11 -11.95
C ARG A 44 -8.68 5.37 -11.20
N ASP A 45 -8.06 4.37 -11.82
CA ASP A 45 -6.99 3.59 -11.18
C ASP A 45 -5.71 4.45 -11.13
N VAL A 46 -5.47 5.23 -12.20
CA VAL A 46 -4.38 6.22 -12.26
C VAL A 46 -4.58 7.30 -11.20
N GLN A 47 -5.77 7.90 -11.12
CA GLN A 47 -6.13 8.91 -10.12
C GLN A 47 -5.97 8.38 -8.69
N ALA A 48 -6.45 7.16 -8.42
CA ALA A 48 -6.26 6.54 -7.12
C ALA A 48 -4.77 6.38 -6.79
N ALA A 49 -3.92 6.03 -7.76
CA ALA A 49 -2.49 5.84 -7.54
C ALA A 49 -1.79 7.17 -7.26
N GLU A 50 -2.16 8.23 -7.99
CA GLU A 50 -1.65 9.60 -7.81
C GLU A 50 -2.07 10.22 -6.47
N GLN A 51 -3.30 9.93 -6.02
CA GLN A 51 -3.83 10.43 -4.74
C GLN A 51 -3.36 9.62 -3.53
N THR A 52 -2.75 8.45 -3.75
CA THR A 52 -2.28 7.61 -2.65
C THR A 52 -1.08 8.26 -1.98
N THR A 53 -1.18 8.43 -0.67
CA THR A 53 -0.12 8.98 0.16
C THR A 53 0.59 7.87 0.91
N VAL A 54 1.91 8.03 1.08
CA VAL A 54 2.74 7.15 1.88
C VAL A 54 3.50 8.00 2.87
N THR A 55 3.33 7.70 4.15
CA THR A 55 4.06 8.34 5.23
C THR A 55 4.75 7.30 6.08
N HIS A 56 5.94 7.62 6.56
CA HIS A 56 6.68 6.79 7.51
C HIS A 56 7.04 7.63 8.72
N THR A 57 6.46 7.32 9.86
CA THR A 57 6.62 8.09 11.11
C THR A 57 6.55 7.12 12.28
N ASP A 58 7.48 7.24 13.23
CA ASP A 58 7.54 6.44 14.46
C ASP A 58 7.50 4.91 14.23
N GLY A 59 8.14 4.43 13.16
CA GLY A 59 8.14 3.00 12.81
C GLY A 59 6.81 2.49 12.24
N ILE A 60 5.91 3.40 11.88
CA ILE A 60 4.63 3.10 11.22
C ILE A 60 4.71 3.58 9.77
N LEU A 61 4.55 2.66 8.83
CA LEU A 61 4.43 2.94 7.41
C LEU A 61 2.95 2.97 7.04
N ARG A 62 2.40 4.17 6.82
CA ARG A 62 0.99 4.38 6.52
C ARG A 62 0.82 4.65 5.04
N ILE A 63 0.02 3.82 4.38
CA ILE A 63 -0.38 3.95 2.99
C ILE A 63 -1.88 4.22 2.98
N HIS A 64 -2.29 5.39 2.50
CA HIS A 64 -3.69 5.79 2.51
C HIS A 64 -4.09 6.36 1.15
N THR A 65 -5.17 5.82 0.59
CA THR A 65 -5.83 6.36 -0.59
C THR A 65 -7.13 7.05 -0.14
N PRO A 66 -7.25 8.37 -0.30
CA PRO A 66 -8.48 9.06 0.07
C PRO A 66 -9.66 8.52 -0.75
N GLN A 67 -10.81 8.29 -0.12
CA GLN A 67 -12.04 8.04 -0.85
C GLN A 67 -12.44 9.30 -1.62
N PRO A 68 -12.88 9.19 -2.88
CA PRO A 68 -13.28 10.36 -3.66
C PRO A 68 -14.43 11.09 -2.95
N THR A 69 -14.20 12.37 -2.64
CA THR A 69 -15.15 13.25 -1.95
C THR A 69 -16.45 13.45 -2.73
N HIS A 70 -16.44 13.16 -4.02
CA HIS A 70 -17.60 13.24 -4.90
C HIS A 70 -17.90 11.87 -5.53
N GLN A 71 -19.01 11.25 -5.09
CA GLN A 71 -19.58 10.03 -5.69
C GLN A 71 -19.93 10.19 -7.19
N LEU A 72 -19.96 11.42 -7.70
CA LEU A 72 -20.14 11.72 -9.13
C LEU A 72 -19.01 11.19 -10.03
N PHE A 73 -17.82 10.91 -9.51
CA PHE A 73 -16.68 10.40 -10.30
C PHE A 73 -16.62 8.86 -10.40
N GLY A 74 -17.65 8.16 -9.93
CA GLY A 74 -17.80 6.71 -10.11
C GLY A 74 -17.06 5.86 -9.07
N PRO A 75 -17.01 4.52 -9.28
CA PRO A 75 -16.46 3.59 -8.30
C PRO A 75 -14.99 3.87 -8.01
N SER A 76 -14.60 3.69 -6.74
CA SER A 76 -13.23 3.84 -6.27
C SER A 76 -12.23 3.07 -7.16
N GLY A 77 -11.09 3.69 -7.48
CA GLY A 77 -10.05 3.08 -8.31
C GLY A 77 -9.39 1.87 -7.65
N SER A 78 -8.79 1.00 -8.46
CA SER A 78 -8.09 -0.21 -8.01
C SER A 78 -6.58 -0.04 -8.07
N LEU A 79 -5.87 -0.43 -7.00
CA LEU A 79 -4.42 -0.24 -6.87
C LEU A 79 -3.67 -1.55 -6.73
N GLN A 80 -2.46 -1.61 -7.29
CA GLN A 80 -1.50 -2.65 -6.96
C GLN A 80 -0.42 -2.04 -6.07
N ILE A 81 -0.36 -2.50 -4.83
CA ILE A 81 0.60 -2.05 -3.82
C ILE A 81 1.52 -3.21 -3.49
N THR A 82 2.82 -3.01 -3.67
CA THR A 82 3.85 -3.95 -3.21
C THR A 82 4.66 -3.28 -2.11
N VAL A 83 4.65 -3.89 -0.93
CA VAL A 83 5.45 -3.46 0.21
C VAL A 83 6.49 -4.54 0.48
N GLN A 84 7.75 -4.15 0.47
CA GLN A 84 8.82 -5.01 0.93
C GLN A 84 9.38 -4.43 2.22
N LEU A 85 9.62 -5.27 3.22
CA LEU A 85 9.84 -4.83 4.59
C LEU A 85 10.67 -5.85 5.38
N PRO A 86 11.27 -5.44 6.51
CA PRO A 86 12.03 -6.34 7.37
C PRO A 86 11.18 -7.47 7.94
N THR A 87 11.79 -8.63 8.13
CA THR A 87 11.12 -9.81 8.72
C THR A 87 10.61 -9.52 10.13
N GLY A 88 9.40 -9.99 10.46
CA GLY A 88 8.77 -9.79 11.78
C GLY A 88 8.03 -8.45 11.93
N SER A 89 7.84 -7.73 10.82
CA SER A 89 7.02 -6.52 10.78
C SER A 89 5.54 -6.84 10.65
N HIS A 90 4.70 -5.97 11.19
CA HIS A 90 3.26 -6.18 11.23
C HIS A 90 2.53 -5.54 10.05
N LEU A 91 1.38 -6.13 9.69
CA LEU A 91 0.44 -5.58 8.71
C LEU A 91 -0.93 -5.35 9.34
N GLN A 92 -1.47 -4.16 9.10
CA GLN A 92 -2.88 -3.86 9.25
C GLN A 92 -3.42 -3.34 7.93
N ALA A 93 -4.29 -4.11 7.27
CA ALA A 93 -4.86 -3.74 5.98
C ALA A 93 -6.38 -3.61 6.08
N THR A 94 -6.89 -2.45 5.66
CA THR A 94 -8.31 -2.15 5.50
C THR A 94 -8.59 -1.93 4.03
N ALA A 95 -9.50 -2.72 3.47
CA ALA A 95 -9.99 -2.52 2.11
C ALA A 95 -11.41 -3.04 1.94
N ALA A 96 -12.18 -2.41 1.05
CA ALA A 96 -13.52 -2.89 0.72
C ALA A 96 -13.46 -4.16 -0.14
N ALA A 97 -12.49 -4.24 -1.06
CA ALA A 97 -12.24 -5.43 -1.87
C ALA A 97 -10.76 -5.50 -2.27
N ALA A 98 -9.98 -6.38 -1.64
CA ALA A 98 -8.58 -6.56 -2.02
C ALA A 98 -8.12 -8.02 -1.99
N GLU A 99 -7.21 -8.35 -2.91
CA GLU A 99 -6.40 -9.56 -2.84
C GLU A 99 -5.17 -9.26 -1.97
N LEU A 100 -5.01 -10.00 -0.87
CA LEU A 100 -3.84 -9.89 0.00
C LEU A 100 -2.92 -11.10 -0.19
N ARG A 101 -1.64 -10.83 -0.49
CA ARG A 101 -0.60 -11.84 -0.59
C ARG A 101 0.56 -11.49 0.33
N GLY A 102 0.83 -12.32 1.33
CA GLY A 102 2.01 -12.24 2.17
C GLY A 102 3.06 -13.28 1.79
N VAL A 103 4.34 -12.88 1.79
CA VAL A 103 5.49 -13.74 1.58
C VAL A 103 6.50 -13.48 2.71
N GLY A 104 6.95 -14.54 3.39
CA GLY A 104 7.87 -14.45 4.53
C GLY A 104 7.15 -14.37 5.87
N ARG A 105 7.88 -13.99 6.93
CA ARG A 105 7.35 -13.87 8.30
C ARG A 105 6.93 -12.42 8.58
N LEU A 106 5.63 -12.26 8.82
CA LEU A 106 4.92 -11.05 9.26
C LEU A 106 4.46 -11.21 10.71
#